data_AF-A0A7C8EBM4-F1
#
_entry.id   AF-A0A7C8EBM4-F1
#
_cell.length_a   1.000
_cell.length_b   1.000
_cell.length_c   1.000
_cell.angle_alpha   90.00
_cell.angle_beta   90.00
_cell.angle_gamma   90.00
#
_symmetry.space_group_name_H-M   'P 1'
#
loop_
_entity.id
_entity.type
_entity.pdbx_description
1 polymer ?
#
loop_
_entity_poly.entity_id
_entity_poly.type
_entity_poly.pdbx_seq_one_letter_code
_entity_poly.pdbx_strand_id
1 'polypeptide(L)'
;MRSFKLLVTLVILCLIGIFIYQNMQTWTQPVSFKLNLYLYQTNPSFELYSVILLSALVGFIVGIALLLKPYFKTRRLLKRERHEKKQAEEEFTLRLARAESHGEVSNQADHTNQGAETEKEE
;
A
#
# COMPACT_ATOMS: atom_id res chain seq x y z
N MET A 1 3.03 -25.78 -0.19
CA MET A 1 1.59 -25.45 -0.02
C MET A 1 1.10 -24.23 -0.85
N ARG A 2 1.85 -23.74 -1.85
CA ARG A 2 1.39 -22.67 -2.77
C ARG A 2 0.71 -23.24 -4.02
N SER A 3 1.26 -24.32 -4.57
CA SER A 3 0.73 -25.02 -5.75
C SER A 3 -0.65 -25.64 -5.51
N PHE A 4 -0.90 -26.16 -4.30
CA PHE A 4 -2.22 -26.68 -3.91
C PHE A 4 -3.28 -25.57 -3.92
N LYS A 5 -2.96 -24.37 -3.42
CA LYS A 5 -3.88 -23.22 -3.48
C LYS A 5 -4.18 -22.84 -4.93
N LEU A 6 -3.19 -22.83 -5.82
CA LEU A 6 -3.41 -22.56 -7.24
C LEU A 6 -4.33 -23.61 -7.89
N LEU A 7 -4.12 -24.89 -7.61
CA LEU A 7 -4.94 -25.97 -8.14
C LEU A 7 -6.39 -25.87 -7.64
N VAL A 8 -6.58 -25.63 -6.35
CA VAL A 8 -7.91 -25.42 -5.76
C VAL A 8 -8.58 -24.19 -6.36
N THR A 9 -7.87 -23.07 -6.49
CA THR A 9 -8.39 -21.87 -7.16
C THR A 9 -8.77 -22.14 -8.60
N LEU A 10 -7.98 -22.92 -9.34
CA LEU A 10 -8.28 -23.32 -10.72
C LEU A 10 -9.54 -24.17 -10.80
N VAL A 11 -9.71 -25.14 -9.91
CA VAL A 11 -10.92 -25.97 -9.84
C VAL A 11 -12.14 -25.13 -9.53
N ILE A 12 -12.05 -24.22 -8.56
CA ILE A 12 -13.13 -23.27 -8.22
C ILE A 12 -13.46 -22.40 -9.44
N LEU A 13 -12.45 -21.87 -10.13
CA LEU A 13 -12.65 -21.04 -11.32
C LEU A 13 -13.36 -21.83 -12.44
N CYS A 14 -12.99 -23.09 -12.63
CA CYS A 14 -13.61 -23.98 -13.61
C CYS A 14 -15.08 -24.27 -13.25
N LEU A 15 -15.37 -24.53 -11.97
CA LEU A 15 -16.73 -24.71 -11.46
C LEU A 15 -17.60 -23.44 -11.67
N ILE A 16 -17.04 -22.26 -11.41
CA ILE A 16 -17.72 -20.98 -11.68
C ILE A 16 -18.03 -20.85 -13.17
N GLY A 17 -17.08 -21.18 -14.05
CA GLY A 17 -17.29 -21.15 -15.49
C GLY A 17 -18.42 -22.06 -15.96
N ILE A 18 -18.44 -23.32 -15.48
CA ILE A 18 -19.50 -24.29 -15.78
C ILE A 18 -20.85 -23.80 -15.24
N PHE A 19 -20.87 -23.23 -14.03
CA PHE A 19 -22.09 -22.68 -13.44
C PHE A 19 -22.65 -21.55 -14.30
N ILE A 20 -21.81 -20.62 -14.75
CA ILE A 20 -22.24 -19.53 -15.65
C ILE A 20 -22.77 -20.11 -16.96
N TYR A 21 -22.06 -21.07 -17.55
CA TYR A 21 -22.47 -21.71 -18.81
C TYR A 21 -23.84 -22.39 -18.69
N GLN A 22 -24.06 -23.20 -17.64
CA GLN A 22 -25.35 -23.86 -17.42
C GLN A 22 -26.48 -22.87 -17.19
N ASN A 23 -26.19 -21.74 -16.52
CA ASN A 23 -27.21 -20.74 -16.22
C ASN A 23 -27.35 -19.68 -17.32
N MET A 24 -26.59 -19.73 -18.42
CA MET A 24 -26.66 -18.73 -19.51
C MET A 24 -28.10 -18.48 -19.98
N GLN A 25 -28.91 -19.53 -20.13
CA GLN A 25 -30.30 -19.42 -20.55
C GLN A 25 -31.19 -18.65 -19.55
N THR A 26 -30.87 -18.72 -18.26
CA THR A 26 -31.53 -17.96 -17.19
C THR A 26 -31.09 -16.49 -17.22
N TRP A 27 -29.86 -16.22 -17.66
CA TRP A 27 -29.26 -14.88 -17.65
C TRP A 27 -29.71 -14.03 -18.84
N THR A 28 -30.10 -14.67 -19.94
CA THR A 28 -30.68 -14.04 -21.13
C THR A 28 -32.21 -13.91 -21.05
N GLN A 29 -32.85 -14.38 -19.98
CA GLN A 29 -34.28 -14.15 -19.79
C GLN A 29 -34.54 -12.64 -19.69
N PRO A 30 -35.44 -12.10 -20.53
CA PRO A 30 -35.81 -10.69 -20.45
C PRO A 30 -36.62 -10.48 -19.18
N VAL A 31 -36.14 -9.59 -18.30
CA VAL A 31 -36.91 -9.19 -17.13
C VAL A 31 -37.61 -7.88 -17.47
N SER A 32 -38.95 -7.91 -17.43
CA SER A 32 -39.76 -6.72 -17.59
C SER A 32 -39.81 -5.95 -16.28
N PHE A 33 -39.09 -4.83 -16.22
CA PHE A 33 -39.17 -3.91 -15.10
C PHE A 33 -40.34 -2.96 -15.33
N LYS A 34 -41.32 -2.99 -14.41
CA LYS A 34 -42.40 -2.00 -14.40
C LYS A 34 -41.93 -0.78 -13.62
N LEU A 35 -41.39 0.21 -14.32
CA LEU A 35 -41.08 1.49 -13.71
C LEU A 35 -42.34 2.34 -13.75
N ASN A 36 -43.10 2.31 -12.65
CA ASN A 36 -44.32 3.12 -12.52
C ASN A 36 -43.92 4.56 -12.13
N LEU A 37 -43.47 5.33 -13.13
CA LEU A 37 -43.39 6.78 -12.98
C LEU A 37 -44.80 7.33 -13.19
N TYR A 38 -45.27 8.11 -12.22
CA TYR A 38 -46.62 8.71 -12.15
C TYR A 38 -47.10 9.42 -13.44
N LEU A 39 -46.19 9.73 -14.38
CA LEU A 39 -46.45 10.45 -15.64
C LEU A 39 -46.11 9.65 -16.91
N TYR A 40 -45.49 8.47 -16.81
CA TYR A 40 -45.04 7.72 -17.99
C TYR A 40 -44.82 6.24 -17.66
N GLN A 41 -45.57 5.34 -18.30
CA GLN A 41 -45.41 3.90 -18.14
C GLN A 41 -44.58 3.34 -19.31
N THR A 42 -43.32 3.02 -19.05
CA THR A 42 -42.47 2.29 -20.00
C THR A 42 -42.22 0.89 -19.48
N ASN A 43 -42.25 -0.10 -20.38
CA ASN A 43 -41.88 -1.49 -20.07
C ASN A 43 -40.56 -1.80 -20.77
N PRO A 44 -39.41 -1.25 -20.32
CA PRO A 44 -38.14 -1.63 -20.90
C PRO A 44 -37.82 -3.08 -20.50
N SER A 45 -37.61 -3.93 -21.49
CA SER A 45 -37.09 -5.28 -21.29
C SER A 45 -35.57 -5.20 -21.28
N PHE A 46 -34.97 -5.48 -20.13
CA PHE A 46 -33.52 -5.62 -20.00
C PHE A 46 -33.18 -7.09 -19.76
N GLU A 47 -32.08 -7.54 -20.35
CA GLU A 47 -31.56 -8.87 -20.05
C GLU A 47 -31.00 -8.91 -18.62
N LEU A 48 -31.29 -9.98 -17.88
CA LEU A 48 -30.90 -10.12 -16.49
C LEU A 48 -29.40 -9.92 -16.27
N TYR A 49 -28.56 -10.41 -17.21
CA TYR A 49 -27.11 -10.25 -17.13
C TYR A 49 -26.68 -8.77 -17.05
N SER A 50 -27.36 -7.88 -17.77
CA SER A 50 -27.01 -6.46 -17.83
C SER A 50 -27.27 -5.76 -16.50
N VAL A 51 -28.36 -6.13 -15.82
CA VAL A 51 -28.73 -5.59 -14.50
C VAL A 51 -27.77 -6.10 -13.43
N ILE A 52 -27.44 -7.39 -13.46
CA ILE A 52 -26.46 -7.99 -12.55
C ILE A 52 -25.09 -7.36 -12.75
N LEU A 53 -24.65 -7.18 -14.01
CA LEU A 53 -23.38 -6.55 -14.34
C LEU A 53 -23.31 -5.11 -13.83
N LEU A 54 -24.38 -4.33 -14.02
CA LEU A 54 -24.45 -2.95 -13.53
C LEU A 54 -24.39 -2.88 -12.01
N SER A 55 -25.15 -3.74 -11.32
CA SER A 55 -25.12 -3.84 -9.85
C SER A 55 -23.75 -4.24 -9.33
N ALA A 56 -23.10 -5.22 -9.97
CA ALA A 56 -21.77 -5.67 -9.61
C ALA A 56 -20.73 -4.56 -9.84
N LEU A 57 -20.84 -3.81 -10.94
CA LEU A 57 -19.94 -2.71 -11.27
C LEU A 57 -20.08 -1.56 -10.26
N VAL A 58 -21.31 -1.19 -9.88
CA VAL A 58 -21.55 -0.20 -8.83
C VAL A 58 -20.99 -0.68 -7.49
N GLY A 59 -21.27 -1.93 -7.10
CA GLY A 59 -20.73 -2.53 -5.88
C GLY A 59 -19.20 -2.58 -5.88
N PHE A 60 -18.59 -2.86 -7.03
CA PHE A 60 -17.13 -2.88 -7.21
C PHE A 60 -16.52 -1.49 -7.08
N ILE A 61 -17.11 -0.47 -7.72
CA ILE A 61 -16.66 0.92 -7.59
C ILE A 61 -16.74 1.38 -6.14
N VAL A 62 -17.85 1.10 -5.45
CA VAL A 62 -18.02 1.43 -4.03
C VAL A 62 -17.02 0.67 -3.17
N GLY A 63 -16.84 -0.63 -3.42
CA GLY A 63 -15.85 -1.46 -2.74
C GLY A 63 -14.43 -0.94 -2.89
N ILE A 64 -14.03 -0.58 -4.12
CA ILE A 64 -12.74 0.07 -4.39
C ILE A 64 -12.65 1.38 -3.61
N ALA A 65 -13.65 2.26 -3.69
CA ALA A 65 -13.62 3.54 -3.01
C ALA A 65 -13.44 3.39 -1.48
N LEU A 66 -14.09 2.40 -0.88
CA LEU A 66 -13.95 2.06 0.53
C LEU A 66 -12.55 1.53 0.88
N LEU A 67 -11.94 0.72 0.02
CA LEU A 67 -10.58 0.19 0.19
C LEU A 67 -9.49 1.25 -0.09
N LEU A 68 -9.77 2.20 -0.97
CA LEU A 68 -8.82 3.22 -1.39
C LEU A 68 -8.53 4.21 -0.26
N LYS A 69 -9.54 4.54 0.55
CA LYS A 69 -9.42 5.45 1.71
C LYS A 69 -8.41 4.97 2.77
N PRO A 70 -8.45 3.73 3.31
CA PRO A 70 -7.43 3.22 4.20
C PRO A 70 -6.09 3.03 3.50
N TYR A 71 -6.07 2.62 2.23
CA TYR A 71 -4.82 2.46 1.47
C TYR A 71 -4.02 3.77 1.40
N PHE A 72 -4.67 4.90 1.12
CA PHE A 72 -4.01 6.21 1.13
C PHE A 72 -3.55 6.66 2.52
N LYS A 73 -4.29 6.33 3.59
CA LYS A 73 -3.88 6.62 4.97
C LYS A 73 -2.61 5.85 5.34
N THR A 74 -2.57 4.55 5.06
CA THR A 74 -1.41 3.70 5.31
C THR A 74 -0.20 4.19 4.51
N ARG A 75 -0.38 4.55 3.23
CA ARG A 75 0.72 5.10 2.42
C ARG A 75 1.26 6.44 2.95
N ARG A 76 0.39 7.28 3.53
CA ARG A 76 0.82 8.53 4.19
C ARG A 76 1.58 8.26 5.49
N LEU A 77 1.15 7.28 6.29
CA LEU A 77 1.85 6.85 7.51
C LEU A 77 3.26 6.33 7.20
N LEU A 78 3.41 5.45 6.19
CA LEU A 78 4.73 4.96 5.78
C LEU A 78 5.67 6.07 5.29
N LYS A 79 5.13 7.12 4.65
CA LYS A 79 5.94 8.28 4.24
C LYS A 79 6.42 9.10 5.45
N ARG A 80 5.61 9.20 6.51
CA ARG A 80 6.00 9.90 7.75
C ARG A 80 7.09 9.13 8.49
N GLU A 81 6.91 7.83 8.71
CA GLU A 81 7.94 7.02 9.38
C GLU A 81 9.28 7.02 8.64
N ARG A 82 9.26 7.00 7.30
CA ARG A 82 10.49 7.11 6.50
C ARG A 82 11.17 8.47 6.63
N HIS A 83 10.41 9.56 6.79
CA HIS A 83 10.97 10.88 7.01
C HIS A 83 11.57 11.03 8.41
N GLU A 84 10.88 10.53 9.43
CA GLU A 84 11.35 10.58 10.82
C GLU A 84 12.61 9.73 11.03
N LYS A 85 12.68 8.53 10.43
CA LYS A 85 13.91 7.72 10.45
C LYS A 85 15.08 8.41 9.77
N LYS A 86 14.84 9.06 8.65
CA LYS A 86 15.89 9.76 7.90
C LYS A 86 16.43 10.97 8.68
N GLN A 87 15.55 11.71 9.35
CA GLN A 87 15.96 12.82 10.22
C GLN A 87 16.72 12.34 11.46
N ALA A 88 16.30 11.23 12.07
CA ALA A 88 17.03 10.64 13.20
C ALA A 88 18.42 10.14 12.79
N GLU A 89 18.55 9.51 11.63
CA GLU A 89 19.86 9.11 11.08
C GLU A 89 20.75 10.31 10.78
N GLU A 90 20.21 11.38 10.19
CA GLU A 90 20.95 12.61 9.93
C GLU A 90 21.42 13.27 11.23
N GLU A 91 20.58 13.35 12.27
CA GLU A 91 20.98 13.86 13.60
C GLU A 91 22.04 13.00 14.29
N PHE A 92 21.93 11.67 14.21
CA PHE A 92 22.96 10.77 14.74
C PHE A 92 24.29 10.93 14.00
N THR A 93 24.25 11.06 12.68
CA THR A 93 25.44 11.25 11.85
C THR A 93 26.11 12.59 12.15
N LEU A 94 25.32 13.66 12.34
CA LEU A 94 25.82 14.99 12.72
C LEU A 94 26.42 15.00 14.13
N ARG A 95 25.81 14.27 15.08
CA ARG A 95 26.37 14.10 16.44
C ARG A 95 27.67 13.30 16.44
N LEU A 96 27.77 12.26 15.61
CA LEU A 96 29.01 11.48 15.45
C LEU A 96 30.13 12.35 14.87
N ALA A 97 29.85 13.08 13.79
CA ALA A 97 30.82 13.99 13.17
C ALA A 97 31.29 15.10 14.14
N ARG A 98 30.39 15.59 15.00
CA ARG A 98 30.73 16.57 16.04
C ARG A 98 31.56 15.97 17.17
N ALA A 99 31.28 14.73 17.56
CA ALA A 99 32.05 14.00 18.57
C ALA A 99 33.47 13.70 18.08
N GLU A 100 33.65 13.34 16.80
CA GLU A 100 34.97 13.19 16.19
C GLU A 100 35.75 14.52 16.16
N SER A 101 35.10 15.63 15.80
CA SER A 101 35.77 16.95 15.79
C SER A 101 36.23 17.44 17.18
N HIS A 102 35.59 16.97 18.26
CA HIS A 102 35.99 17.31 19.64
C HIS A 102 36.99 16.31 20.23
N GLY A 103 37.05 15.08 19.71
CA GLY A 103 38.03 14.06 20.10
C GLY A 103 39.44 14.35 19.60
N GLU A 104 39.59 14.96 18.40
CA GLU A 104 40.91 15.33 17.86
C GLU A 104 41.58 16.48 18.62
N VAL A 105 40.81 17.40 19.22
CA VAL A 105 41.39 18.53 19.98
C VAL A 105 41.99 18.09 21.32
N SER A 106 41.54 16.97 21.89
CA SER A 106 42.08 16.47 23.17
C SER A 106 43.40 15.70 23.02
N ASN A 107 43.69 15.12 21.86
CA ASN A 107 44.93 14.35 21.63
C ASN A 107 46.11 15.21 21.16
N GLN A 108 45.90 16.49 20.81
CA GLN A 108 46.97 17.38 20.39
C GLN A 108 47.54 18.27 21.53
N ALA A 109 46.91 18.26 22.72
CA ALA A 109 47.39 19.02 23.87
C ALA A 109 48.43 18.29 24.74
N ASP A 110 48.65 16.98 24.54
CA ASP A 110 49.51 16.16 25.41
C ASP A 110 50.93 15.91 24.83
N HIS A 111 51.22 16.40 23.62
CA HIS A 111 52.52 16.16 22.96
C HIS A 111 53.46 17.38 22.90
N THR A 112 53.13 18.52 23.52
CA THR A 112 53.97 19.74 23.44
C THR A 112 54.83 20.03 24.68
N ASN A 113 54.89 19.13 25.66
CA ASN A 113 55.59 19.40 26.93
C ASN A 113 56.65 18.36 27.31
N GLN A 114 57.46 17.91 26.35
CA GLN A 114 58.54 16.94 26.62
C GLN A 114 59.85 17.19 25.85
N GLY A 115 60.20 18.46 25.62
CA GLY A 115 61.41 18.80 24.86
C GLY A 115 62.02 20.15 25.22
N ALA A 116 62.26 20.42 26.50
CA ALA A 116 63.03 21.60 26.92
C ALA A 116 63.64 21.43 28.32
N GLU A 117 64.38 20.36 28.59
CA GLU A 117 65.19 20.27 29.81
C GLU A 117 66.29 19.20 29.66
N THR A 118 67.33 19.49 28.87
CA THR A 118 68.63 18.81 28.99
C THR A 118 69.71 19.61 28.24
N GLU A 119 70.07 20.76 28.79
CA GLU A 119 71.37 21.39 28.49
C GLU A 119 71.80 22.23 29.69
N LYS A 120 72.50 21.61 30.63
CA LYS A 120 73.52 22.17 31.55
C LYS A 120 73.96 21.09 32.55
N GLU A 121 75.26 21.12 32.87
CA GLU A 121 76.04 20.20 33.74
C GLU A 121 76.53 18.95 32.99
N GLU A 122 77.82 18.67 32.79
CA GLU A 122 79.12 19.22 33.21
C GLU A 122 80.16 18.94 32.11
#